data_AF-A0A3M1RQ54-F1
#
_entry.id   AF-A0A3M1RQ54-F1
#
_cell.length_a   1.000
_cell.length_b   1.000
_cell.length_c   1.000
_cell.angle_alpha   90.00
_cell.angle_beta   90.00
_cell.angle_gamma   90.00
#
_symmetry.space_group_name_H-M   'P 1'
#
loop_
_entity.id
_entity.type
_entity.pdbx_description
1 polymer ?
#
loop_
_entity_poly.entity_id
_entity_poly.type
_entity_poly.pdbx_seq_one_letter_code
_entity_poly.pdbx_strand_id
1 'polypeptide(L)'
;MSDMPKQPETGSDISPPKPNATTKTDITFAEFQALIRTMYLEKDIARGIDGTFMWLMEEVGELAAALRNGTREEQAAEFADVIAWLTTIANVAGVDLTAALAEKYGAGCPGCGRYVCECPDSGKP
;
A
#
# COMPACT_ATOMS: atom_id res chain seq x y z
N MET A 1 -38.94 -6.96 60.53
CA MET A 1 -37.99 -5.88 60.16
C MET A 1 -37.77 -6.02 58.68
N SER A 2 -38.24 -5.02 57.94
CA SER A 2 -38.70 -5.12 56.56
C SER A 2 -37.57 -5.20 55.54
N ASP A 3 -37.75 -6.07 54.55
CA ASP A 3 -36.97 -6.12 53.32
C ASP A 3 -37.11 -4.81 52.53
N MET A 4 -35.97 -4.20 52.17
CA MET A 4 -35.88 -3.01 51.33
C MET A 4 -35.66 -3.43 49.87
N PRO A 5 -36.45 -2.95 48.89
CA PRO A 5 -36.22 -3.28 47.49
C PRO A 5 -35.04 -2.48 46.94
N LYS A 6 -34.12 -3.17 46.26
CA LYS A 6 -32.98 -2.58 45.54
C LYS A 6 -33.48 -1.99 44.21
N GLN A 7 -33.11 -0.74 43.92
CA GLN A 7 -33.45 -0.05 42.65
C GLN A 7 -32.75 -0.71 41.44
N PRO A 8 -33.35 -0.65 40.24
CA PRO A 8 -32.68 -1.08 39.01
C PRO A 8 -31.73 0.01 38.51
N GLU A 9 -30.46 -0.33 38.31
CA GLU A 9 -29.47 0.56 37.70
C GLU A 9 -29.66 0.56 36.18
N THR A 10 -30.09 1.71 35.64
CA THR A 10 -30.16 1.97 34.21
C THR A 10 -28.78 2.39 33.69
N GLY A 11 -27.99 1.42 33.26
CA GLY A 11 -26.76 1.66 32.49
C GLY A 11 -27.10 1.83 31.00
N SER A 12 -27.14 3.06 30.52
CA SER A 12 -27.23 3.38 29.09
C SER A 12 -25.86 3.19 28.43
N ASP A 13 -25.58 1.99 27.94
CA ASP A 13 -24.47 1.78 27.00
C ASP A 13 -24.91 2.25 25.60
N ILE A 14 -24.84 3.58 25.40
CA ILE A 14 -24.90 4.18 24.06
C ILE A 14 -23.46 4.42 23.64
N SER A 15 -22.77 3.33 23.30
CA SER A 15 -21.57 3.44 22.47
C SER A 15 -21.96 4.08 21.14
N PRO A 16 -21.26 5.14 20.68
CA PRO A 16 -21.59 5.79 19.42
C PRO A 16 -21.49 4.77 18.27
N PRO A 17 -22.39 4.82 17.29
CA PRO A 17 -22.31 3.94 16.14
C PRO A 17 -20.94 4.19 15.46
N LYS A 18 -20.15 3.12 15.34
CA LYS A 18 -18.94 3.15 14.50
C LYS A 18 -19.37 3.61 13.12
N PRO A 19 -18.72 4.63 12.52
CA PRO A 19 -19.07 5.06 11.18
C PRO A 19 -18.95 3.85 10.25
N ASN A 20 -20.04 3.54 9.54
CA ASN A 20 -20.04 2.58 8.46
C ASN A 20 -18.98 3.02 7.46
N ALA A 21 -17.80 2.39 7.52
CA ALA A 21 -16.79 2.51 6.50
C ALA A 21 -17.41 1.87 5.25
N THR A 22 -17.97 2.70 4.38
CA THR A 22 -18.12 2.36 2.98
C THR A 22 -16.75 1.88 2.51
N THR A 23 -16.62 0.57 2.31
CA THR A 23 -15.39 -0.06 1.83
C THR A 23 -15.05 0.57 0.50
N LYS A 24 -14.07 1.47 0.53
CA LYS A 24 -13.53 2.09 -0.67
C LYS A 24 -12.78 1.00 -1.42
N THR A 25 -13.35 0.51 -2.51
CA THR A 25 -12.76 -0.56 -3.34
C THR A 25 -11.57 -0.07 -4.16
N ASP A 26 -11.49 1.24 -4.42
CA ASP A 26 -10.42 1.85 -5.21
C ASP A 26 -9.43 2.60 -4.32
N ILE A 27 -8.14 2.40 -4.58
CA ILE A 27 -7.04 3.09 -3.92
C ILE A 27 -6.15 3.78 -4.97
N THR A 28 -5.85 5.06 -4.75
CA THR A 28 -4.89 5.79 -5.59
C THR A 28 -3.46 5.59 -5.09
N PHE A 29 -2.45 5.83 -5.93
CA PHE A 29 -1.04 5.78 -5.49
C PHE A 29 -0.76 6.75 -4.34
N ALA A 30 -1.34 7.96 -4.37
CA ALA A 30 -1.19 8.94 -3.30
C ALA A 30 -1.75 8.40 -1.97
N GLU A 31 -2.93 7.78 -2.01
CA GLU A 31 -3.56 7.19 -0.83
C GLU A 31 -2.79 5.99 -0.30
N PHE A 32 -2.32 5.12 -1.18
CA PHE A 32 -1.51 3.98 -0.80
C PHE A 32 -0.16 4.42 -0.19
N GLN A 33 0.51 5.39 -0.80
CA GLN A 33 1.77 5.92 -0.28
C GLN A 33 1.61 6.57 1.10
N ALA A 34 0.52 7.33 1.30
CA ALA A 34 0.17 7.90 2.59
C ALA A 34 -0.18 6.83 3.64
N LEU A 35 -0.88 5.76 3.23
CA LEU A 35 -1.21 4.63 4.11
C LEU A 35 0.06 3.92 4.60
N ILE A 36 0.96 3.53 3.70
CA ILE A 36 2.24 2.90 4.05
C ILE A 36 3.08 3.83 4.94
N ARG A 37 3.15 5.12 4.61
CA ARG A 37 3.83 6.13 5.43
C ARG A 37 3.27 6.15 6.85
N THR A 38 1.96 6.19 6.98
CA THR A 38 1.27 6.26 8.28
C THR A 38 1.57 5.05 9.14
N MET A 39 1.61 3.85 8.53
CA MET A 39 1.85 2.62 9.28
C MET A 39 3.30 2.48 9.73
N TYR A 40 4.28 2.85 8.89
CA TYR A 40 5.64 2.30 9.00
C TYR A 40 6.79 3.32 8.97
N LEU A 41 6.56 4.60 8.65
CA LEU A 41 7.64 5.54 8.31
C LEU A 41 8.76 5.62 9.37
N GLU A 42 8.44 5.72 10.65
CA GLU A 42 9.45 5.94 11.70
C GLU A 42 10.47 4.80 11.76
N LYS A 43 10.01 3.54 11.74
CA LYS A 43 10.90 2.37 11.73
C LYS A 43 11.63 2.21 10.40
N ASP A 44 11.02 2.62 9.29
CA ASP A 44 11.64 2.51 7.96
C ASP A 44 12.76 3.52 7.78
N ILE A 45 12.58 4.75 8.29
CA ILE A 45 13.65 5.76 8.36
C ILE A 45 14.80 5.24 9.22
N ALA A 46 14.52 4.65 10.38
CA ALA A 46 15.55 4.09 11.25
C ALA A 46 16.35 2.95 10.59
N ARG A 47 15.69 2.14 9.74
CA ARG A 47 16.33 1.07 8.94
C ARG A 47 17.13 1.62 7.76
N GLY A 48 16.78 2.80 7.25
CA GLY A 48 17.47 3.48 6.16
C GLY A 48 17.21 2.87 4.78
N ILE A 49 17.76 3.51 3.74
CA ILE A 49 17.57 3.12 2.34
C ILE A 49 18.11 1.71 2.07
N ASP A 50 19.35 1.43 2.48
CA ASP A 50 20.00 0.14 2.17
C ASP A 50 19.24 -1.04 2.78
N GLY A 51 18.87 -0.94 4.07
CA GLY A 51 18.08 -1.97 4.73
C GLY A 51 16.69 -2.12 4.11
N THR A 52 16.08 -1.02 3.68
CA THR A 52 14.76 -1.06 3.02
C THR A 52 14.84 -1.66 1.63
N PHE A 53 15.91 -1.39 0.88
CA PHE A 53 16.16 -1.99 -0.42
C PHE A 53 16.34 -3.51 -0.31
N MET A 54 17.02 -4.00 0.73
CA MET A 54 17.16 -5.43 0.95
C MET A 54 15.81 -6.13 1.16
N TRP A 55 14.90 -5.53 1.93
CA TRP A 55 13.53 -6.05 2.06
C TRP A 55 12.78 -6.04 0.72
N LEU A 56 12.84 -4.95 -0.06
CA LEU A 56 12.24 -4.93 -1.39
C LEU A 56 12.77 -6.08 -2.28
N MET A 57 14.07 -6.37 -2.21
CA MET A 57 14.65 -7.47 -2.99
C MET A 57 14.22 -8.85 -2.51
N GLU A 58 13.95 -9.03 -1.21
CA GLU A 58 13.37 -10.25 -0.64
C GLU A 58 12.01 -10.53 -1.27
N GLU A 59 11.10 -9.55 -1.27
CA GLU A 59 9.76 -9.66 -1.86
C GLU A 59 9.79 -9.92 -3.37
N VAL A 60 10.75 -9.33 -4.09
CA VAL A 60 10.96 -9.65 -5.51
C VAL A 60 11.37 -11.12 -5.69
N GLY A 61 12.14 -11.67 -4.73
CA GLY A 61 12.49 -13.08 -4.68
C GLY A 61 11.29 -13.98 -4.40
N GLU A 62 10.43 -13.60 -3.45
CA GLU A 62 9.20 -14.31 -3.10
C GLU A 62 8.21 -14.30 -4.28
N LEU A 63 8.00 -13.14 -4.91
CA LEU A 63 7.25 -13.01 -6.16
C LEU A 63 7.79 -13.93 -7.25
N ALA A 64 9.12 -13.99 -7.43
CA ALA A 64 9.73 -14.88 -8.41
C ALA A 64 9.46 -16.37 -8.10
N ALA A 65 9.40 -16.75 -6.82
CA ALA A 65 9.04 -18.10 -6.41
C ALA A 65 7.55 -18.40 -6.66
N ALA A 66 6.65 -17.49 -6.29
CA ALA A 66 5.22 -17.60 -6.50
C ALA A 66 4.84 -17.67 -7.99
N LEU A 67 5.54 -16.93 -8.85
CA LEU A 67 5.32 -17.02 -10.30
C LEU A 67 5.70 -18.37 -10.90
N ARG A 68 6.67 -19.08 -10.31
CA ARG A 68 7.09 -20.41 -10.80
C ARG A 68 6.15 -21.52 -10.33
N ASN A 69 5.79 -21.50 -9.06
CA ASN A 69 5.17 -22.65 -8.39
C ASN A 69 3.93 -22.30 -7.53
N GLY A 70 3.63 -21.01 -7.38
CA GLY A 70 2.56 -20.54 -6.50
C GLY A 70 1.19 -20.52 -7.17
N THR A 71 0.18 -20.59 -6.32
CA THR A 71 -1.23 -20.35 -6.63
C THR A 71 -1.47 -18.91 -7.09
N ARG A 72 -2.65 -18.65 -7.65
CA ARG A 72 -3.02 -17.30 -8.08
C ARG A 72 -3.11 -16.34 -6.91
N GLU A 73 -3.55 -16.84 -5.77
CA GLU A 73 -3.69 -16.12 -4.50
C GLU A 73 -2.32 -15.72 -3.96
N GLU A 74 -1.36 -16.65 -3.93
CA GLU A 74 0.04 -16.36 -3.54
C GLU A 74 0.65 -15.31 -4.48
N GLN A 75 0.53 -15.48 -5.80
CA GLN A 75 1.02 -14.47 -6.74
C GLN A 75 0.44 -13.08 -6.47
N ALA A 76 -0.87 -13.00 -6.19
CA ALA A 76 -1.52 -11.72 -5.90
C ALA A 76 -1.00 -11.07 -4.62
N ALA A 77 -0.71 -11.87 -3.58
CA ALA A 77 -0.08 -11.40 -2.35
C ALA A 77 1.32 -10.83 -2.63
N GLU A 78 2.18 -11.60 -3.30
CA GLU A 78 3.56 -11.16 -3.57
C GLU A 78 3.63 -9.91 -4.47
N PHE A 79 2.71 -9.77 -5.42
CA PHE A 79 2.61 -8.52 -6.20
C PHE A 79 2.27 -7.32 -5.32
N ALA A 80 1.39 -7.51 -4.33
CA ALA A 80 1.03 -6.46 -3.39
C ALA A 80 2.21 -6.11 -2.47
N ASP A 81 2.97 -7.10 -2.00
CA ASP A 81 4.11 -6.88 -1.12
C ASP A 81 5.26 -6.16 -1.83
N VAL A 82 5.56 -6.51 -3.10
CA VAL A 82 6.52 -5.75 -3.92
C VAL A 82 6.10 -4.28 -4.06
N ILE A 83 4.81 -4.00 -4.28
CA ILE A 83 4.30 -2.62 -4.37
C ILE A 83 4.41 -1.91 -3.02
N ALA A 84 4.11 -2.60 -1.91
CA ALA A 84 4.20 -2.06 -0.55
C ALA A 84 5.65 -1.67 -0.19
N TRP A 85 6.62 -2.52 -0.49
CA TRP A 85 8.02 -2.25 -0.19
C TRP A 85 8.67 -1.24 -1.15
N LEU A 86 8.25 -1.19 -2.43
CA LEU A 86 8.62 -0.11 -3.34
C LEU A 86 8.11 1.24 -2.82
N THR A 87 6.88 1.26 -2.32
CA THR A 87 6.26 2.45 -1.72
C THR A 87 6.97 2.84 -0.42
N THR A 88 7.39 1.86 0.36
CA THR A 88 8.17 2.06 1.59
C THR A 88 9.50 2.73 1.31
N ILE A 89 10.29 2.23 0.36
CA ILE A 89 11.58 2.85 0.03
C ILE A 89 11.41 4.24 -0.59
N ALA A 90 10.35 4.49 -1.38
CA ALA A 90 10.03 5.82 -1.87
C ALA A 90 9.73 6.81 -0.74
N ASN A 91 9.02 6.37 0.30
CA ASN A 91 8.77 7.17 1.50
C ASN A 91 10.06 7.53 2.25
N VAL A 92 10.97 6.57 2.42
CA VAL A 92 12.29 6.79 3.04
C VAL A 92 13.16 7.72 2.21
N ALA A 93 13.12 7.58 0.88
CA ALA A 93 13.88 8.41 -0.06
C ALA A 93 13.27 9.82 -0.29
N GLY A 94 12.07 10.09 0.25
CA GLY A 94 11.37 11.37 0.04
C GLY A 94 10.84 11.57 -1.38
N VAL A 95 10.57 10.47 -2.11
CA VAL A 95 10.04 10.50 -3.48
C VAL A 95 8.52 10.45 -3.46
N ASP A 96 7.86 11.39 -4.13
CA ASP A 96 6.43 11.33 -4.42
C ASP A 96 6.19 10.44 -5.64
N LEU A 97 5.60 9.26 -5.42
CA LEU A 97 5.34 8.29 -6.49
C LEU A 97 4.28 8.78 -7.46
N THR A 98 3.25 9.48 -6.98
CA THR A 98 2.17 9.97 -7.84
C THR A 98 2.71 11.00 -8.81
N ALA A 99 3.52 11.95 -8.32
CA ALA A 99 4.19 12.94 -9.15
C ALA A 99 5.14 12.27 -10.15
N ALA A 100 6.01 11.35 -9.69
CA ALA A 100 6.97 10.67 -10.55
C ALA A 100 6.30 9.84 -11.67
N LEU A 101 5.20 9.14 -11.36
CA LEU A 101 4.42 8.36 -12.33
C LEU A 101 3.71 9.28 -13.32
N ALA A 102 3.09 10.36 -12.85
CA ALA A 102 2.40 11.32 -13.71
C ALA A 102 3.36 12.02 -14.67
N GLU A 103 4.52 12.46 -14.18
CA GLU A 103 5.57 13.08 -15.01
C GLU A 103 6.08 12.12 -16.08
N LYS A 104 6.34 10.86 -15.71
CA LYS A 104 6.97 9.91 -16.62
C LYS A 104 5.99 9.27 -17.60
N TYR A 105 4.79 8.90 -17.17
CA TYR A 105 3.85 8.07 -17.93
C TYR A 105 2.46 8.70 -18.09
N GLY A 106 2.17 9.84 -17.44
CA GLY A 106 0.82 10.43 -17.41
C GLY A 106 0.34 11.01 -18.75
N ALA A 107 1.24 11.20 -19.72
CA ALA A 107 0.92 11.75 -21.04
C ALA A 107 1.12 10.75 -22.20
N GLY A 108 1.41 9.48 -21.91
CA GLY A 108 1.73 8.46 -22.91
C GLY A 108 3.14 7.90 -22.77
N CYS A 109 3.60 7.16 -23.78
CA CYS A 109 4.93 6.56 -23.82
C CYS A 109 6.03 7.64 -23.67
N PRO A 110 6.97 7.50 -22.72
CA PRO A 110 8.07 8.45 -22.54
C PRO A 110 8.96 8.59 -23.78
N GLY A 111 9.10 7.53 -24.58
CA GLY A 111 9.90 7.53 -25.81
C GLY A 111 9.25 8.27 -26.99
N CYS A 112 8.03 7.89 -27.38
CA CYS A 112 7.38 8.41 -28.60
C CYS A 112 6.21 9.37 -28.35
N GLY A 113 5.83 9.61 -27.09
CA GLY A 113 4.74 10.52 -26.71
C GLY A 113 3.32 10.04 -27.07
N ARG A 114 3.17 8.83 -27.62
CA ARG A 114 1.85 8.27 -27.96
C ARG A 114 1.26 7.50 -26.79
N TYR A 115 -0.08 7.52 -26.69
CA TYR A 115 -0.81 6.69 -25.71
C TYR A 115 -0.62 5.19 -25.95
N VAL A 116 -0.56 4.78 -27.21
CA VAL A 116 -0.14 3.43 -27.60
C VAL A 116 1.29 3.53 -28.13
N CYS A 117 2.22 2.86 -27.46
CA CYS A 117 3.63 2.91 -27.82
C CYS A 117 3.88 2.34 -29.23
N GLU A 118 4.72 3.03 -30.01
CA GLU A 118 5.19 2.61 -31.34
C GLU A 118 6.73 2.60 -31.40
N CYS A 119 7.41 2.66 -30.24
CA CYS A 119 8.86 2.58 -30.19
C CYS A 119 9.34 1.20 -30.69
N PRO A 120 10.51 1.12 -31.33
CA PRO A 120 11.12 -0.16 -31.66
C PRO A 120 11.39 -1.00 -30.40
N ASP A 121 11.19 -2.32 -30.50
CA ASP A 121 11.42 -3.27 -29.39
C ASP A 121 12.88 -3.29 -28.86
N SER A 122 13.82 -2.70 -29.61
CA SER A 122 15.22 -2.58 -29.23
C SER A 122 15.51 -1.44 -28.25
N GLY A 123 14.53 -0.56 -27.97
CA GLY A 123 14.64 0.53 -27.01
C GLY A 123 14.00 0.21 -25.65
N LYS A 124 14.43 0.91 -24.59
CA LYS A 124 13.59 1.02 -23.39
C LYS A 124 12.29 1.76 -23.79
N PRO A 125 11.11 1.34 -23.32
CA PRO A 125 9.88 2.12 -23.50
C PRO A 125 9.98 3.52 -22.89
#